data_AF-A0A6G1WCQ1-F1
#
_entry.id   AF-A0A6G1WCQ1-F1
#
_cell.length_a   1.000
_cell.length_b   1.000
_cell.length_c   1.000
_cell.angle_alpha   90.00
_cell.angle_beta   90.00
_cell.angle_gamma   90.00
#
_symmetry.space_group_name_H-M   'P 1'
#
loop_
_entity.id
_entity.type
_entity.pdbx_description
1 polymer ?
#
loop_
_entity_poly.entity_id
_entity_poly.type
_entity_poly.pdbx_seq_one_letter_code
_entity_poly.pdbx_strand_id
1 'polypeptide(L)'
;MTDFSHEPQFTTDKNGNLLHAEAYGNRIETHPDGSATITRPDGTVLKIEKEGGVSIENFTPKSFGLDNLADLKSYVITEDDGVVKHSLLLKDGGTYELIYNTDGTFVKSSGTKVSMSLSVDGIATLSMQKPS
;
A
#
# COMPACT_ATOMS: atom_id res chain seq x y z
N MET A 1 -5.00 -23.14 1.46
CA MET A 1 -4.53 -23.28 0.07
C MET A 1 -5.44 -22.37 -0.74
N THR A 2 -5.00 -21.15 -1.02
CA THR A 2 -5.82 -20.15 -1.71
C THR A 2 -5.69 -20.40 -3.20
N ASP A 3 -6.80 -20.68 -3.85
CA ASP A 3 -6.87 -21.07 -5.25
C ASP A 3 -6.66 -19.85 -6.16
N PHE A 4 -5.50 -19.77 -6.81
CA PHE A 4 -5.19 -18.76 -7.83
C PHE A 4 -5.61 -19.22 -9.24
N SER A 5 -6.36 -20.33 -9.38
CA SER A 5 -6.63 -20.99 -10.68
C SER A 5 -7.74 -20.38 -11.53
N HIS A 6 -8.30 -19.23 -11.16
CA HIS A 6 -9.39 -18.65 -11.93
C HIS A 6 -8.81 -17.60 -12.89
N GLU A 7 -9.01 -17.83 -14.19
CA GLU A 7 -8.72 -16.84 -15.23
C GLU A 7 -9.32 -15.48 -14.85
N PRO A 8 -8.67 -14.35 -15.20
CA PRO A 8 -9.22 -13.04 -14.93
C PRO A 8 -10.66 -12.91 -15.44
N GLN A 9 -11.59 -12.56 -14.54
CA GLN A 9 -13.00 -12.38 -14.86
C GLN A 9 -13.34 -10.89 -14.85
N PHE A 10 -14.18 -10.46 -15.79
CA PHE A 10 -14.63 -9.08 -15.90
C PHE A 10 -16.12 -9.06 -16.23
N THR A 11 -16.86 -8.17 -15.58
CA THR A 11 -18.27 -7.90 -15.87
C THR A 11 -18.42 -6.44 -16.26
N THR A 12 -19.14 -6.17 -17.35
CA THR A 12 -19.46 -4.83 -17.83
C THR A 12 -20.96 -4.55 -17.79
N ASP A 13 -21.33 -3.27 -17.75
CA ASP A 13 -22.71 -2.85 -18.01
C ASP A 13 -23.06 -2.95 -19.51
N LYS A 14 -24.30 -2.59 -19.86
CA LYS A 14 -24.80 -2.56 -21.25
C LYS A 14 -24.06 -1.59 -22.18
N ASN A 15 -23.32 -0.64 -21.62
CA ASN A 15 -22.55 0.38 -22.34
C ASN A 15 -21.07 -0.02 -22.45
N GLY A 16 -20.66 -1.15 -21.87
CA GLY A 16 -19.28 -1.62 -21.85
C GLY A 16 -18.43 -1.04 -20.71
N ASN A 17 -19.02 -0.33 -19.75
CA ASN A 17 -18.29 0.14 -18.57
C ASN A 17 -17.99 -1.03 -17.65
N LEU A 18 -16.77 -1.13 -17.13
CA LEU A 18 -16.43 -2.11 -16.11
C LEU A 18 -17.34 -1.90 -14.88
N LEU A 19 -17.89 -2.98 -14.33
CA LEU A 19 -18.60 -3.02 -13.04
C LEU A 19 -17.79 -3.77 -11.99
N HIS A 20 -17.13 -4.84 -12.41
CA HIS A 20 -16.45 -5.76 -11.52
C HIS A 20 -15.33 -6.50 -12.26
N ALA A 21 -14.20 -6.72 -11.59
CA ALA A 21 -13.14 -7.59 -12.05
C ALA A 21 -12.56 -8.42 -10.90
N GLU A 22 -12.19 -9.66 -11.20
CA GLU A 22 -11.44 -10.51 -10.29
C GLU A 22 -10.22 -11.08 -11.00
N ALA A 23 -9.03 -10.86 -10.43
CA ALA A 23 -7.78 -11.36 -10.99
C ALA A 23 -6.76 -11.63 -9.88
N TYR A 24 -6.19 -12.84 -9.88
CA TYR A 24 -5.15 -13.26 -8.93
C TYR A 24 -5.56 -13.05 -7.47
N GLY A 25 -6.86 -13.24 -7.16
CA GLY A 25 -7.46 -13.02 -5.85
C GLY A 25 -7.74 -11.56 -5.48
N ASN A 26 -7.37 -10.60 -6.32
CA ASN A 26 -7.78 -9.21 -6.14
C ASN A 26 -9.17 -9.02 -6.73
N ARG A 27 -10.03 -8.29 -6.02
CA ARG A 27 -11.37 -7.92 -6.46
C ARG A 27 -11.43 -6.42 -6.69
N ILE A 28 -11.93 -6.02 -7.84
CA ILE A 28 -12.12 -4.63 -8.26
C ILE A 28 -13.61 -4.40 -8.44
N GLU A 29 -14.13 -3.32 -7.87
CA GLU A 29 -15.52 -2.90 -8.00
C GLU A 29 -15.54 -1.43 -8.40
N THR A 30 -16.31 -1.11 -9.44
CA THR A 30 -16.53 0.26 -9.90
C THR A 30 -17.98 0.63 -9.62
N HIS A 31 -18.19 1.85 -9.13
CA HIS A 31 -19.48 2.31 -8.66
C HIS A 31 -20.09 3.32 -9.64
N PRO A 32 -21.43 3.42 -9.72
CA PRO A 32 -22.11 4.35 -10.65
C PRO A 32 -21.76 5.83 -10.42
N ASP A 33 -21.26 6.20 -9.24
CA ASP A 33 -20.81 7.56 -8.93
C ASP A 33 -19.40 7.88 -9.43
N GLY A 34 -18.71 6.91 -10.06
CA GLY A 34 -17.37 7.04 -10.59
C GLY A 34 -16.26 6.63 -9.62
N SER A 35 -16.57 6.27 -8.38
CA SER A 35 -15.60 5.72 -7.44
C SER A 35 -15.26 4.25 -7.75
N ALA A 36 -14.16 3.76 -7.18
CA ALA A 36 -13.75 2.37 -7.31
C ALA A 36 -13.11 1.84 -6.02
N THR A 37 -13.30 0.55 -5.76
CA THR A 37 -12.71 -0.17 -4.63
C THR A 37 -11.91 -1.36 -5.13
N ILE A 38 -10.70 -1.54 -4.61
CA ILE A 38 -9.84 -2.70 -4.89
C ILE A 38 -9.54 -3.40 -3.56
N THR A 39 -9.92 -4.66 -3.45
CA THR A 39 -9.69 -5.50 -2.27
C THR A 39 -8.67 -6.57 -2.60
N ARG A 40 -7.61 -6.67 -1.78
CA ARG A 40 -6.57 -7.70 -1.90
C ARG A 40 -6.92 -8.92 -1.04
N PRO A 41 -6.33 -10.10 -1.33
CA PRO A 41 -6.50 -11.29 -0.48
C PRO A 41 -6.08 -11.11 0.98
N ASP A 42 -5.15 -10.18 1.26
CA ASP A 42 -4.69 -9.86 2.61
C ASP A 42 -5.67 -8.94 3.38
N GLY A 43 -6.77 -8.54 2.77
CA GLY A 43 -7.77 -7.65 3.36
C GLY A 43 -7.48 -6.16 3.18
N THR A 44 -6.33 -5.78 2.59
CA THR A 44 -6.04 -4.38 2.24
C THR A 44 -7.07 -3.88 1.23
N VAL A 45 -7.62 -2.69 1.48
CA VAL A 45 -8.59 -2.05 0.60
C VAL A 45 -8.01 -0.74 0.08
N LEU A 46 -7.95 -0.58 -1.24
CA LEU A 46 -7.66 0.68 -1.91
C LEU A 46 -8.98 1.28 -2.40
N LYS A 47 -9.29 2.51 -1.98
CA LYS A 47 -10.45 3.27 -2.46
C LYS A 47 -10.00 4.42 -3.32
N ILE A 48 -10.64 4.56 -4.47
CA ILE A 48 -10.49 5.67 -5.40
C ILE A 48 -11.82 6.41 -5.36
N GLU A 49 -11.80 7.61 -4.78
CA GLU A 49 -12.96 8.48 -4.68
C GLU A 49 -13.26 9.13 -6.04
N LYS A 50 -14.52 9.52 -6.27
CA LYS A 50 -14.93 10.12 -7.55
C LYS A 50 -14.17 11.42 -7.89
N GLU A 51 -13.69 12.15 -6.90
CA GLU A 51 -12.86 13.35 -7.07
C GLU A 51 -11.38 13.05 -7.35
N GLY A 52 -11.01 11.76 -7.45
CA GLY A 52 -9.64 11.31 -7.69
C GLY A 52 -8.80 11.16 -6.43
N GLY A 53 -9.40 11.35 -5.25
CA GLY A 53 -8.75 11.02 -3.98
C GLY A 53 -8.48 9.52 -3.87
N VAL A 54 -7.36 9.15 -3.24
CA VAL A 54 -6.99 7.74 -3.06
C VAL A 54 -6.69 7.50 -1.59
N SER A 55 -7.29 6.45 -1.02
CA SER A 55 -7.04 6.01 0.35
C SER A 55 -6.75 4.51 0.41
N ILE A 56 -5.97 4.11 1.40
CA ILE A 56 -5.67 2.71 1.68
C ILE A 56 -6.13 2.41 3.11
N GLU A 57 -6.97 1.40 3.26
CA GLU A 57 -7.52 0.93 4.53
C GLU A 57 -7.03 -0.49 4.82
N ASN A 58 -7.01 -0.85 6.11
CA ASN A 58 -6.57 -2.16 6.61
C ASN A 58 -5.16 -2.56 6.15
N PHE A 59 -4.32 -1.59 5.83
CA PHE A 59 -2.94 -1.83 5.45
C PHE A 59 -2.14 -2.25 6.69
N THR A 60 -1.78 -3.52 6.76
CA THR A 60 -0.95 -4.08 7.84
C THR A 60 0.10 -4.99 7.23
N PRO A 61 1.20 -4.43 6.71
CA PRO A 61 2.27 -5.23 6.13
C PRO A 61 2.96 -6.05 7.22
N LYS A 62 3.47 -7.23 6.85
CA LYS A 62 4.24 -8.10 7.76
C LYS A 62 5.60 -7.50 8.09
N SER A 63 6.20 -6.79 7.15
CA SER A 63 7.48 -6.10 7.34
C SER A 63 7.67 -4.99 6.31
N PHE A 64 8.61 -4.10 6.61
CA PHE A 64 9.07 -3.06 5.70
C PHE A 64 10.51 -3.34 5.27
N GLY A 65 10.77 -3.20 3.98
CA GLY A 65 12.09 -3.30 3.37
C GLY A 65 12.50 -2.02 2.67
N LEU A 66 13.80 -1.85 2.46
CA LEU A 66 14.34 -0.91 1.49
C LEU A 66 14.80 -1.70 0.27
N ASP A 67 14.44 -1.23 -0.92
CA ASP A 67 14.89 -1.82 -2.19
C ASP A 67 16.42 -1.81 -2.29
N ASN A 68 17.03 -0.71 -1.89
CA ASN A 68 18.47 -0.54 -1.84
C ASN A 68 18.90 0.19 -0.56
N LEU A 69 19.61 -0.52 0.32
CA LEU A 69 20.12 0.06 1.57
C LEU A 69 21.12 1.20 1.32
N ALA A 70 21.81 1.21 0.17
CA ALA A 70 22.72 2.29 -0.18
C ALA A 70 22.00 3.63 -0.34
N ASP A 71 20.68 3.66 -0.49
CA ASP A 71 19.90 4.89 -0.59
C ASP A 71 19.54 5.50 0.77
N LEU A 72 19.82 4.80 1.87
CA LEU A 72 19.61 5.31 3.22
C LEU A 72 20.70 6.33 3.59
N LYS A 73 20.31 7.56 3.92
CA LYS A 73 21.19 8.58 4.49
C LYS A 73 21.24 8.52 6.00
N SER A 74 20.09 8.38 6.65
CA SER A 74 20.03 8.20 8.10
C SER A 74 18.78 7.42 8.51
N TYR A 75 18.89 6.77 9.65
CA TYR A 75 17.81 6.02 10.27
C TYR A 75 17.84 6.28 11.78
N VAL A 76 16.71 6.74 12.30
CA VAL A 76 16.55 7.11 13.70
C VAL A 76 15.32 6.40 14.23
N ILE A 77 15.45 5.78 15.41
CA ILE A 77 14.33 5.23 16.15
C ILE A 77 14.15 6.11 17.39
N THR A 78 12.93 6.58 17.61
CA THR A 78 12.54 7.29 18.83
C THR A 78 11.37 6.56 19.46
N GLU A 79 11.36 6.50 20.79
CA GLU A 79 10.24 6.00 21.56
C GLU A 79 9.74 7.13 22.47
N ASP A 80 8.45 7.44 22.39
CA ASP A 80 7.80 8.46 23.21
C ASP A 80 6.32 8.09 23.40
N ASP A 81 5.79 8.30 24.60
CA ASP A 81 4.38 8.07 24.95
C ASP A 81 3.79 6.73 24.45
N GLY A 82 4.53 5.62 24.62
CA GLY A 82 4.10 4.28 24.22
C GLY A 82 4.12 4.01 22.71
N VAL A 83 4.67 4.93 21.92
CA VAL A 83 4.81 4.86 20.47
C VAL A 83 6.28 4.77 20.08
N VAL A 84 6.60 3.82 19.18
CA VAL A 84 7.90 3.70 18.55
C VAL A 84 7.82 4.24 17.14
N LYS A 85 8.64 5.26 16.83
CA LYS A 85 8.73 5.89 15.53
C LYS A 85 10.07 5.61 14.88
N HIS A 86 10.04 5.00 13.71
CA HIS A 86 11.17 4.78 12.83
C HIS A 86 11.17 5.89 11.77
N SER A 87 12.20 6.73 11.76
CA SER A 87 12.37 7.82 10.81
C SER A 87 13.53 7.52 9.87
N LEU A 88 13.25 7.47 8.57
CA LEU A 88 14.23 7.21 7.52
C LEU A 88 14.39 8.48 6.69
N LEU A 89 15.64 8.90 6.49
CA LEU A 89 16.02 9.87 5.47
C LEU A 89 16.73 9.11 4.36
N LEU A 90 16.18 9.17 3.15
CA LEU A 90 16.79 8.61 1.95
C LEU A 90 17.63 9.68 1.23
N LYS A 91 18.43 9.24 0.26
CA LYS A 91 19.11 10.14 -0.67
C LYS A 91 18.09 11.03 -1.39
N ASP A 92 18.57 12.18 -1.85
CA ASP A 92 17.77 13.18 -2.57
C ASP A 92 16.54 13.74 -1.83
N GLY A 93 16.49 13.54 -0.51
CA GLY A 93 15.53 14.15 0.39
C GLY A 93 14.22 13.38 0.52
N GLY A 94 14.17 12.12 0.09
CA GLY A 94 13.04 11.24 0.42
C GLY A 94 12.97 10.99 1.93
N THR A 95 11.77 11.01 2.49
CA THR A 95 11.55 10.72 3.92
C THR A 95 10.51 9.63 4.08
N TYR A 96 10.69 8.79 5.09
CA TYR A 96 9.69 7.81 5.47
C TYR A 96 9.60 7.65 6.98
N GLU A 97 8.39 7.54 7.49
CA GLU A 97 8.09 7.32 8.90
C GLU A 97 7.25 6.05 9.03
N LEU A 98 7.68 5.15 9.92
CA LEU A 98 6.87 4.02 10.39
C LEU A 98 6.56 4.25 11.86
N ILE A 99 5.31 4.06 12.23
CA ILE A 99 4.84 4.27 13.60
C ILE A 99 4.24 2.96 14.09
N TYR A 100 4.72 2.51 15.23
CA TYR A 100 4.27 1.31 15.94
C TYR A 100 3.90 1.67 17.36
N ASN A 101 3.04 0.89 17.99
CA ASN A 101 2.96 0.84 19.44
C ASN A 101 4.19 0.09 19.99
N THR A 102 4.52 0.31 21.26
CA THR A 102 5.61 -0.40 21.96
C THR A 102 5.43 -1.92 22.04
N ASP A 103 4.21 -2.43 21.83
CA ASP A 103 3.93 -3.87 21.69
C ASP A 103 4.26 -4.44 20.30
N GLY A 104 4.73 -3.60 19.37
CA GLY A 104 5.08 -3.96 18.01
C GLY A 104 3.92 -3.88 17.01
N THR A 105 2.72 -3.49 17.43
CA THR A 105 1.57 -3.32 16.54
C THR A 105 1.79 -2.13 15.61
N PHE A 106 1.66 -2.34 14.30
CA PHE A 106 1.75 -1.26 13.31
C PHE A 106 0.57 -0.30 13.43
N VAL A 107 0.85 1.01 13.41
CA VAL A 107 -0.16 2.06 13.52
C VAL A 107 -0.36 2.76 12.18
N LYS A 108 0.72 3.30 11.61
CA LYS A 108 0.68 3.99 10.31
C LYS A 108 2.06 4.16 9.71
N SER A 109 2.08 4.48 8.43
CA SER A 109 3.26 4.88 7.69
C SER A 109 2.98 6.12 6.86
N SER A 110 3.98 6.98 6.69
CA SER A 110 3.89 8.15 5.82
C SER A 110 5.25 8.50 5.24
N GLY A 111 5.29 9.07 4.04
CA GLY A 111 6.54 9.49 3.44
C GLY A 111 6.37 10.43 2.27
N THR A 112 7.48 10.98 1.82
CA THR A 112 7.54 11.90 0.68
C THR A 112 8.67 11.49 -0.26
N LYS A 113 8.47 11.64 -1.58
CA LYS A 113 9.42 11.26 -2.62
C LYS A 113 9.88 9.79 -2.53
N VAL A 114 8.95 8.91 -2.19
CA VAL A 114 9.15 7.47 -2.10
C VAL A 114 8.15 6.75 -2.99
N SER A 115 8.56 5.60 -3.49
CA SER A 115 7.65 4.60 -4.07
C SER A 115 7.56 3.43 -3.10
N MET A 116 6.36 2.88 -2.93
CA MET A 116 6.14 1.67 -2.14
C MET A 116 5.53 0.58 -3.02
N SER A 117 6.07 -0.63 -2.94
CA SER A 117 5.43 -1.84 -3.46
C SER A 117 5.03 -2.74 -2.29
N LEU A 118 3.93 -3.49 -2.46
CA LEU A 118 3.49 -4.50 -1.50
C LEU A 118 3.47 -5.85 -2.20
N SER A 119 4.30 -6.78 -1.73
CA SER A 119 4.35 -8.15 -2.24
C SER A 119 3.14 -8.97 -1.78
N VAL A 120 2.88 -10.10 -2.44
CA VAL A 120 1.84 -11.07 -2.04
C VAL A 120 2.12 -11.67 -0.66
N ASP A 121 3.38 -11.68 -0.22
CA ASP A 121 3.77 -12.15 1.11
C ASP A 121 3.54 -11.10 2.20
N GLY A 122 3.08 -9.91 1.84
CA GLY A 122 2.83 -8.80 2.75
C GLY A 122 4.08 -7.99 3.10
N ILE A 123 5.11 -8.01 2.26
CA ILE A 123 6.32 -7.20 2.46
C ILE A 123 6.14 -5.87 1.73
N ALA A 124 6.20 -4.77 2.47
CA ALA A 124 6.17 -3.42 1.92
C ALA A 124 7.61 -2.94 1.62
N THR A 125 7.99 -2.85 0.35
CA THR A 125 9.33 -2.41 -0.05
C THR A 125 9.31 -0.95 -0.49
N LEU A 126 10.16 -0.15 0.13
CA LEU A 126 10.33 1.28 -0.15
C LEU A 126 11.50 1.48 -1.11
N SER A 127 11.32 2.34 -2.11
CA SER A 127 12.37 2.83 -2.99
C SER A 127 12.27 4.34 -3.14
N MET A 128 13.36 4.97 -3.58
CA MET A 128 13.29 6.39 -3.94
C MET A 128 12.38 6.58 -5.15
N GLN A 129 11.51 7.59 -5.10
CA GLN A 129 10.73 7.96 -6.26
C GLN A 129 11.67 8.53 -7.33
N LYS A 130 11.75 7.85 -8.48
CA LYS A 130 12.53 8.36 -9.62
C LYS A 130 11.80 9.56 -10.23
N PRO A 131 12.52 10.61 -10.68
CA PRO A 131 11.93 11.66 -11.50
C PRO A 131 11.29 11.03 -12.73
N SER A 132 10.08 11.48 -13.07
CA SER A 132 9.37 11.15 -14.31
C SER A 132 10.04 11.76 -15.53
#